data_AF-A0AAU9DGE0-F1
#
_entry.id   AF-A0AAU9DGE0-F1
#
_cell.length_a   1.000
_cell.length_b   1.000
_cell.length_c   1.000
_cell.angle_alpha   90.00
_cell.angle_beta   90.00
_cell.angle_gamma   90.00
#
_symmetry.space_group_name_H-M   'P 1'
#
loop_
_entity.id
_entity.type
_entity.pdbx_description
1 polymer ?
#
loop_
_entity_poly.entity_id
_entity_poly.type
_entity_poly.pdbx_seq_one_letter_code
_entity_poly.pdbx_strand_id
1 'polypeptide(L)'
;MLYYYYKVTRIEIDPGVIAPTDSSYLFNDMNNLEEIVGLENLDTSKVTNMKAMFRYTKLQEIDISKWDTSNVTEMDQMFMVNYYLTHVNLNNIDSSKVTTMYQMFEGDTALTNLNITNLNTSNVGDMGRMFYNCTSLKELDLSGWNNSKVYSMYGMFGLNTTL
;
A
#
# COMPACT_ATOMS: atom_id res chain seq x y z
N MET A 1 -9.25 -23.62 4.99
CA MET A 1 -8.82 -22.48 4.14
C MET A 1 -9.25 -22.79 2.72
N LEU A 2 -10.16 -22.01 2.13
CA LEU A 2 -10.82 -22.33 0.86
C LEU A 2 -9.91 -21.94 -0.33
N TYR A 3 -9.53 -22.94 -1.14
CA TYR A 3 -8.65 -22.90 -2.29
C TYR A 3 -9.24 -22.18 -3.54
N TYR A 4 -9.88 -21.01 -3.41
CA TYR A 4 -10.52 -20.36 -4.57
C TYR A 4 -9.98 -18.97 -4.92
N TYR A 5 -9.36 -18.26 -3.98
CA TYR A 5 -8.93 -16.87 -4.20
C TYR A 5 -7.78 -16.75 -5.24
N TYR A 6 -6.96 -17.80 -5.42
CA TYR A 6 -5.96 -17.82 -6.50
C TYR A 6 -6.57 -17.95 -7.90
N LYS A 7 -7.90 -18.13 -8.06
CA LYS A 7 -8.56 -18.11 -9.38
C LYS A 7 -9.28 -16.81 -9.67
N VAL A 8 -9.41 -15.93 -8.69
CA VAL A 8 -10.12 -14.66 -8.85
C VAL A 8 -9.23 -13.73 -9.66
N THR A 9 -9.71 -13.33 -10.84
CA THR A 9 -9.02 -12.37 -11.71
C THR A 9 -9.64 -10.98 -11.64
N ARG A 10 -10.89 -10.89 -11.18
CA ARG A 10 -11.66 -9.64 -11.17
C ARG A 10 -12.56 -9.60 -9.95
N ILE A 11 -12.65 -8.44 -9.31
CA ILE A 11 -13.60 -8.12 -8.25
C ILE A 11 -14.42 -6.91 -8.70
N GLU A 12 -15.70 -6.91 -8.36
CA GLU A 12 -16.58 -5.75 -8.51
C GLU A 12 -17.07 -5.34 -7.11
N ILE A 13 -16.95 -4.06 -6.78
CA ILE A 13 -17.42 -3.48 -5.52
C ILE A 13 -18.56 -2.52 -5.83
N ASP A 14 -19.76 -2.92 -5.43
CA ASP A 14 -20.95 -2.10 -5.58
C ASP A 14 -20.96 -0.89 -4.63
N PRO A 15 -21.65 0.21 -4.99
CA PRO A 15 -21.87 1.33 -4.07
C PRO A 15 -22.47 0.89 -2.73
N GLY A 16 -21.92 1.41 -1.63
CA GLY A 16 -22.40 1.15 -0.28
C GLY A 16 -21.77 -0.06 0.41
N VAL A 17 -20.81 -0.73 -0.22
CA VAL A 17 -20.00 -1.75 0.44
C VAL A 17 -19.11 -1.09 1.50
N ILE A 18 -19.22 -1.55 2.74
CA ILE A 18 -18.45 -1.06 3.88
C ILE A 18 -17.26 -1.98 4.12
N ALA A 19 -16.05 -1.41 4.17
CA ALA A 19 -14.86 -2.16 4.52
C ALA A 19 -14.89 -2.60 5.99
N PRO A 20 -14.43 -3.82 6.32
CA PRO A 20 -14.22 -4.20 7.71
C PRO A 20 -13.26 -3.24 8.44
N THR A 21 -13.51 -2.92 9.72
CA THR A 21 -12.61 -2.06 10.50
C THR A 21 -11.16 -2.57 10.49
N ASP A 22 -11.00 -3.89 10.59
CA ASP A 22 -9.75 -4.56 10.27
C ASP A 22 -9.84 -5.09 8.83
N SER A 23 -9.31 -4.30 7.89
CA SER A 23 -9.18 -4.69 6.49
C SER A 23 -7.78 -5.21 6.17
N SER A 24 -7.05 -5.68 7.18
CA SER A 24 -5.80 -6.39 6.92
C SER A 24 -6.08 -7.59 6.02
N TYR A 25 -5.19 -7.80 5.06
CA TYR A 25 -5.24 -8.92 4.12
C TYR A 25 -6.49 -8.99 3.21
N LEU A 26 -7.29 -7.92 3.06
CA LEU A 26 -8.57 -7.95 2.34
C LEU A 26 -8.47 -8.50 0.89
N PHE A 27 -7.43 -8.12 0.15
CA PHE A 27 -7.11 -8.61 -1.21
C PHE A 27 -5.78 -9.38 -1.26
N ASN A 28 -5.24 -9.79 -0.11
CA ASN A 28 -3.95 -10.45 -0.01
C ASN A 28 -3.93 -11.82 -0.69
N ASP A 29 -2.79 -12.16 -1.30
CA ASP A 29 -2.51 -13.44 -1.96
C ASP A 29 -3.48 -13.77 -3.11
N MET A 30 -4.24 -12.79 -3.59
CA MET A 30 -5.03 -12.91 -4.81
C MET A 30 -4.11 -12.77 -6.03
N ASN A 31 -3.19 -13.74 -6.18
CA ASN A 31 -2.09 -13.79 -7.15
C ASN A 31 -2.50 -13.77 -8.62
N ASN A 32 -3.80 -13.80 -8.92
CA ASN A 32 -4.34 -13.68 -10.27
C ASN A 32 -5.29 -12.49 -10.42
N LEU A 33 -5.52 -11.69 -9.37
CA LEU A 33 -6.37 -10.51 -9.41
C LEU A 33 -5.73 -9.42 -10.25
N GLU A 34 -6.34 -9.14 -11.40
CA GLU A 34 -5.88 -8.20 -12.41
C GLU A 34 -6.70 -6.91 -12.39
N GLU A 35 -7.94 -6.95 -11.87
CA GLU A 35 -8.85 -5.80 -11.87
C GLU A 35 -9.74 -5.76 -10.63
N ILE A 36 -9.91 -4.57 -10.03
CA ILE A 36 -10.99 -4.27 -9.08
C ILE A 36 -11.80 -3.12 -9.66
N VAL A 37 -13.04 -3.40 -10.06
CA VAL A 37 -13.98 -2.38 -10.52
C VAL A 37 -14.73 -1.81 -9.32
N GLY A 38 -14.80 -0.48 -9.23
CA GLY A 38 -15.48 0.21 -8.14
C GLY A 38 -14.68 0.25 -6.84
N LEU A 39 -13.33 0.20 -6.90
CA LEU A 39 -12.49 0.28 -5.70
C LEU A 39 -12.77 1.55 -4.87
N GLU A 40 -13.15 2.63 -5.54
CA GLU A 40 -13.60 3.90 -4.96
C GLU A 40 -14.93 3.82 -4.19
N ASN A 41 -15.75 2.78 -4.43
CA ASN A 41 -17.03 2.57 -3.74
C ASN A 41 -16.88 1.97 -2.35
N LEU A 42 -15.69 1.45 -2.01
CA LEU A 42 -15.42 0.84 -0.73
C LEU A 42 -15.36 1.92 0.37
N ASP A 43 -16.34 1.93 1.27
CA ASP A 43 -16.35 2.87 2.41
C ASP A 43 -15.31 2.44 3.45
N THR A 44 -14.21 3.20 3.50
CA THR A 44 -13.08 2.99 4.43
C THR A 44 -13.13 3.84 5.69
N SER A 45 -14.19 4.63 5.91
CA SER A 45 -14.27 5.61 7.00
C SER A 45 -14.07 5.03 8.40
N LYS A 46 -14.30 3.72 8.56
CA LYS A 46 -14.13 2.97 9.82
C LYS A 46 -12.90 2.07 9.86
N VAL A 47 -12.07 2.06 8.83
CA VAL A 47 -10.89 1.20 8.74
C VAL A 47 -9.79 1.76 9.63
N THR A 48 -9.22 0.89 10.47
CA THR A 48 -8.06 1.20 11.31
C THR A 48 -6.82 0.42 10.89
N ASN A 49 -6.98 -0.72 10.23
CA ASN A 49 -5.88 -1.57 9.78
C ASN A 49 -5.98 -1.87 8.28
N MET A 50 -4.93 -1.51 7.52
CA MET A 50 -4.79 -1.77 6.08
C MET A 50 -3.58 -2.66 5.76
N LYS A 51 -3.04 -3.36 6.76
CA LYS A 51 -1.87 -4.22 6.63
C LYS A 51 -2.03 -5.25 5.52
N ALA A 52 -1.05 -5.33 4.62
CA ALA A 52 -0.99 -6.29 3.53
C ALA A 52 -2.25 -6.34 2.64
N MET A 53 -3.05 -5.27 2.62
CA MET A 53 -4.36 -5.28 1.96
C MET A 53 -4.29 -5.69 0.49
N PHE A 54 -3.26 -5.23 -0.25
CA PHE A 54 -3.02 -5.55 -1.66
C PHE A 54 -1.73 -6.36 -1.86
N ARG A 55 -1.30 -7.12 -0.86
CA ARG A 55 -0.06 -7.90 -0.98
C ARG A 55 -0.23 -9.08 -1.94
N TYR A 56 0.74 -9.31 -2.83
CA TYR A 56 0.74 -10.41 -3.80
C TYR A 56 -0.48 -10.44 -4.75
N THR A 57 -0.74 -9.35 -5.46
CA THR A 57 -1.75 -9.23 -6.53
C THR A 57 -1.11 -9.04 -7.92
N LYS A 58 -1.92 -9.09 -8.98
CA LYS A 58 -1.52 -8.73 -10.35
C LYS A 58 -2.10 -7.39 -10.82
N LEU A 59 -2.57 -6.56 -9.88
CA LEU A 59 -3.08 -5.23 -10.21
C LEU A 59 -1.95 -4.40 -10.81
N GLN A 60 -2.25 -3.74 -11.94
CA GLN A 60 -1.30 -2.83 -12.59
C GLN A 60 -1.37 -1.41 -12.02
N GLU A 61 -2.55 -1.03 -11.53
CA GLU A 61 -2.85 0.27 -10.97
C GLU A 61 -3.71 0.10 -9.71
N ILE A 62 -3.41 0.90 -8.67
CA ILE A 62 -4.24 0.99 -7.48
C ILE A 62 -4.49 2.46 -7.18
N ASP A 63 -5.75 2.90 -7.26
CA ASP A 63 -6.18 4.23 -6.89
C ASP A 63 -7.01 4.20 -5.60
N ILE A 64 -6.44 4.73 -4.53
CA ILE A 64 -7.11 4.86 -3.23
C ILE A 64 -7.33 6.33 -2.84
N SER A 65 -7.27 7.25 -3.80
CA SER A 65 -7.36 8.69 -3.55
C SER A 65 -8.73 9.19 -3.07
N LYS A 66 -9.72 8.30 -3.08
CA LYS A 66 -11.09 8.52 -2.57
C LYS A 66 -11.32 7.94 -1.18
N TRP A 67 -10.37 7.19 -0.64
CA TRP A 67 -10.52 6.52 0.64
C TRP A 67 -10.34 7.51 1.79
N ASP A 68 -11.23 7.41 2.78
CA ASP A 68 -11.01 8.01 4.09
C ASP A 68 -10.04 7.12 4.88
N THR A 69 -8.83 7.63 5.09
CA THR A 69 -7.75 6.95 5.82
C THR A 69 -7.48 7.58 7.18
N SER A 70 -8.30 8.54 7.60
CA SER A 70 -8.10 9.34 8.82
C SER A 70 -8.11 8.53 10.12
N ASN A 71 -8.57 7.27 10.08
CA ASN A 71 -8.57 6.34 11.22
C ASN A 71 -7.50 5.25 11.14
N VAL A 72 -6.74 5.16 10.04
CA VAL A 72 -5.77 4.10 9.81
C VAL A 72 -4.52 4.29 10.66
N THR A 73 -4.12 3.24 11.37
CA THR A 73 -2.90 3.21 12.20
C THR A 73 -1.83 2.28 11.63
N GLU A 74 -2.20 1.28 10.83
CA GLU A 74 -1.28 0.29 10.27
C GLU A 74 -1.37 0.23 8.73
N MET A 75 -0.23 0.44 8.05
CA MET A 75 -0.08 0.32 6.59
C MET A 75 1.08 -0.62 6.19
N ASP A 76 1.51 -1.49 7.11
CA ASP A 76 2.58 -2.47 6.85
C ASP A 76 2.25 -3.33 5.64
N GLN A 77 3.24 -3.54 4.77
CA GLN A 77 3.14 -4.44 3.62
C GLN A 77 1.97 -4.15 2.66
N MET A 78 1.30 -2.98 2.74
CA MET A 78 0.02 -2.72 2.06
C MET A 78 0.06 -3.04 0.56
N PHE A 79 1.17 -2.73 -0.11
CA PHE A 79 1.42 -3.00 -1.53
C PHE A 79 2.57 -3.98 -1.75
N MET A 80 2.99 -4.77 -0.76
CA MET A 80 4.19 -5.60 -0.88
C MET A 80 4.09 -6.66 -2.00
N VAL A 81 5.16 -6.76 -2.79
CA VAL A 81 5.42 -7.79 -3.81
C VAL A 81 4.32 -7.88 -4.87
N ASN A 82 3.96 -6.73 -5.46
CA ASN A 82 3.12 -6.64 -6.65
C ASN A 82 3.98 -6.45 -7.90
N TYR A 83 4.42 -7.56 -8.50
CA TYR A 83 5.34 -7.57 -9.65
C TYR A 83 4.83 -6.85 -10.91
N TYR A 84 3.53 -6.56 -11.00
CA TYR A 84 2.88 -5.91 -12.13
C TYR A 84 2.42 -4.48 -11.83
N LEU A 85 2.51 -4.04 -10.57
CA LEU A 85 2.05 -2.72 -10.15
C LEU A 85 2.97 -1.64 -10.71
N THR A 86 2.43 -0.81 -11.59
CA THR A 86 3.17 0.29 -12.24
C THR A 86 2.77 1.65 -11.72
N HIS A 87 1.59 1.76 -11.10
CA HIS A 87 1.06 3.01 -10.56
C HIS A 87 0.29 2.81 -9.26
N VAL A 88 0.52 3.71 -8.29
CA VAL A 88 -0.29 3.83 -7.07
C VAL A 88 -0.66 5.30 -6.88
N ASN A 89 -1.95 5.59 -6.80
CA ASN A 89 -2.44 6.94 -6.51
C ASN A 89 -2.78 7.06 -5.00
N LEU A 90 -1.90 7.75 -4.28
CA LEU A 90 -2.01 8.03 -2.83
C LEU A 90 -2.45 9.46 -2.54
N ASN A 91 -3.03 10.17 -3.51
CA ASN A 91 -3.47 11.54 -3.28
C ASN A 91 -4.55 11.59 -2.18
N ASN A 92 -4.49 12.61 -1.31
CA ASN A 92 -5.43 12.81 -0.19
C ASN A 92 -5.41 11.74 0.91
N ILE A 93 -4.42 10.85 0.92
CA ILE A 93 -4.24 9.92 2.03
C ILE A 93 -3.84 10.69 3.30
N ASP A 94 -4.58 10.46 4.38
CA ASP A 94 -4.28 10.93 5.72
C ASP A 94 -3.54 9.82 6.49
N SER A 95 -2.21 9.90 6.50
CA SER A 95 -1.37 8.98 7.28
C SER A 95 -1.01 9.54 8.66
N SER A 96 -1.69 10.59 9.14
CA SER A 96 -1.30 11.27 10.38
C SER A 96 -1.39 10.39 11.63
N LYS A 97 -2.18 9.31 11.61
CA LYS A 97 -2.26 8.32 12.69
C LYS A 97 -1.46 7.05 12.44
N VAL A 98 -0.83 6.91 11.28
CA VAL A 98 -0.07 5.70 10.92
C VAL A 98 1.19 5.61 11.79
N THR A 99 1.39 4.45 12.41
CA THR A 99 2.53 4.19 13.29
C THR A 99 3.60 3.32 12.64
N THR A 100 3.31 2.70 11.51
CA THR A 100 4.24 1.80 10.81
C THR A 100 3.94 1.71 9.32
N MET A 101 5.00 1.73 8.51
CA MET A 101 4.99 1.58 7.05
C MET A 101 6.01 0.51 6.61
N TYR A 102 6.22 -0.50 7.47
CA TYR A 102 7.21 -1.54 7.27
C TYR A 102 6.89 -2.32 5.97
N GLN A 103 7.88 -2.42 5.08
CA GLN A 103 7.77 -3.14 3.80
C GLN A 103 6.64 -2.68 2.87
N MET A 104 6.11 -1.46 3.01
CA MET A 104 4.88 -1.03 2.33
C MET A 104 4.87 -1.26 0.82
N PHE A 105 6.01 -1.07 0.13
CA PHE A 105 6.21 -1.28 -1.30
C PHE A 105 7.31 -2.30 -1.61
N GLU A 106 7.74 -3.10 -0.63
CA GLU A 106 8.85 -4.04 -0.83
C GLU A 106 8.58 -4.98 -2.00
N GLY A 107 9.50 -5.05 -2.96
CA GLY A 107 9.41 -5.97 -4.10
C GLY A 107 8.45 -5.54 -5.21
N ASP A 108 7.95 -4.29 -5.20
CA ASP A 108 7.19 -3.71 -6.32
C ASP A 108 8.11 -3.35 -7.49
N THR A 109 8.66 -4.39 -8.13
CA THR A 109 9.73 -4.26 -9.13
C THR A 109 9.30 -3.56 -10.42
N ALA A 110 8.00 -3.42 -10.69
CA ALA A 110 7.47 -2.72 -11.87
C ALA A 110 7.08 -1.25 -11.60
N LEU A 111 7.10 -0.81 -10.34
CA LEU A 111 6.74 0.55 -9.97
C LEU A 111 7.84 1.51 -10.44
N THR A 112 7.49 2.45 -11.33
CA THR A 112 8.48 3.35 -11.96
C THR A 112 8.51 4.73 -11.34
N ASN A 113 7.36 5.22 -10.87
CA ASN A 113 7.20 6.51 -10.21
C ASN A 113 6.24 6.35 -9.03
N LEU A 114 6.49 7.10 -7.96
CA LEU A 114 5.64 7.08 -6.78
C LEU A 114 5.67 8.45 -6.10
N ASN A 115 4.51 9.10 -6.00
CA ASN A 115 4.38 10.34 -5.22
C ASN A 115 4.00 10.00 -3.78
N ILE A 116 4.91 10.29 -2.85
CA ILE A 116 4.76 10.08 -1.40
C ILE A 116 4.96 11.36 -0.59
N THR A 117 4.97 12.52 -1.26
CA THR A 117 5.24 13.82 -0.62
C THR A 117 4.14 14.22 0.37
N ASN A 118 2.92 13.70 0.20
CA ASN A 118 1.79 13.94 1.07
C ASN A 118 1.74 13.02 2.30
N LEU A 119 2.59 12.00 2.39
CA LEU A 119 2.60 11.10 3.54
C LEU A 119 3.14 11.82 4.78
N ASN A 120 2.31 11.88 5.83
CA ASN A 120 2.72 12.31 7.15
C ASN A 120 3.41 11.15 7.88
N THR A 121 4.72 11.26 8.10
CA THR A 121 5.52 10.24 8.80
C THR A 121 5.80 10.56 10.27
N SER A 122 5.25 11.65 10.81
CA SER A 122 5.57 12.15 12.16
C SER A 122 5.22 11.21 13.32
N ASN A 123 4.36 10.21 13.07
CA ASN A 123 3.99 9.18 14.03
C ASN A 123 4.57 7.79 13.70
N VAL A 124 5.28 7.65 12.58
CA VAL A 124 5.80 6.37 12.12
C VAL A 124 7.06 5.98 12.90
N GLY A 125 7.05 4.77 13.45
CA GLY A 125 8.17 4.18 14.18
C GLY A 125 9.06 3.29 13.31
N ASP A 126 8.47 2.55 12.37
CA ASP A 126 9.20 1.62 11.50
C ASP A 126 8.89 1.88 10.02
N MET A 127 9.96 2.08 9.24
CA MET A 127 9.96 2.17 7.78
C MET A 127 11.00 1.21 7.18
N GLY A 128 11.37 0.17 7.93
CA GLY A 128 12.25 -0.88 7.47
C GLY A 128 11.78 -1.46 6.14
N ARG A 129 12.71 -1.55 5.19
CA ARG A 129 12.49 -2.11 3.86
C ARG A 129 11.32 -1.52 3.08
N MET A 130 10.84 -0.31 3.41
CA MET A 130 9.65 0.28 2.79
C MET A 130 9.70 0.30 1.25
N PHE A 131 10.89 0.50 0.67
CA PHE A 131 11.15 0.46 -0.78
C PHE A 131 12.25 -0.57 -1.13
N TYR A 132 12.38 -1.65 -0.36
CA TYR A 132 13.37 -2.68 -0.65
C TYR A 132 13.03 -3.40 -1.95
N ASN A 133 14.00 -3.57 -2.85
CA ASN A 133 13.83 -4.27 -4.12
C ASN A 133 12.76 -3.65 -5.05
N CYS A 134 12.58 -2.33 -5.02
CA CYS A 134 11.80 -1.57 -6.00
C CYS A 134 12.69 -1.17 -7.18
N THR A 135 13.17 -2.16 -7.94
CA THR A 135 14.27 -2.02 -8.91
C THR A 135 13.98 -1.13 -10.12
N SER A 136 12.74 -0.67 -10.31
CA SER A 136 12.35 0.24 -11.40
C SER A 136 12.09 1.68 -10.95
N LEU A 137 12.04 1.95 -9.64
CA LEU A 137 11.89 3.31 -9.12
C LEU A 137 13.17 4.11 -9.41
N LYS A 138 13.01 5.31 -9.97
CA LYS A 138 14.14 6.17 -10.38
C LYS A 138 14.39 7.35 -9.45
N GLU A 139 13.36 7.82 -8.78
CA GLU A 139 13.43 8.96 -7.88
C GLU A 139 12.34 8.84 -6.81
N LEU A 140 12.60 9.41 -5.63
CA LEU A 140 11.64 9.59 -4.55
C LEU A 140 11.90 10.93 -3.87
N ASP A 141 10.87 11.76 -3.76
CA ASP A 141 10.92 12.98 -2.96
C ASP A 141 10.47 12.70 -1.53
N LEU A 142 11.42 12.84 -0.59
CA LEU A 142 11.22 12.61 0.84
C LEU A 142 11.21 13.93 1.65
N SER A 143 11.21 15.09 0.98
CA SER A 143 11.48 16.40 1.61
C SER A 143 10.49 16.80 2.72
N GLY A 144 9.27 16.25 2.71
CA GLY A 144 8.24 16.49 3.73
C GLY A 144 8.25 15.55 4.94
N TRP A 145 9.15 14.55 4.96
CA TRP A 145 9.09 13.50 5.97
C TRP A 145 9.68 13.93 7.32
N ASN A 146 8.96 13.59 8.39
CA ASN A 146 9.42 13.76 9.77
C ASN A 146 9.80 12.42 10.39
N ASN A 147 11.10 12.18 10.50
CA ASN A 147 11.65 10.90 10.97
C ASN A 147 11.98 10.88 12.47
N SER A 148 11.53 11.86 13.25
CA SER A 148 11.92 12.01 14.66
C SER A 148 11.49 10.85 15.58
N LYS A 149 10.47 10.07 15.18
CA LYS A 149 10.00 8.88 15.91
C LYS A 149 10.46 7.55 15.31
N VAL A 150 11.13 7.59 14.16
CA VAL A 150 11.53 6.39 13.43
C VAL A 150 12.71 5.73 14.16
N TYR A 151 12.52 4.50 14.62
CA TYR A 151 13.58 3.69 15.23
C TYR A 151 14.19 2.68 14.24
N SER A 152 13.55 2.43 13.09
CA SER A 152 14.05 1.51 12.06
C SER A 152 13.77 2.03 10.65
N MET A 153 14.84 2.11 9.84
CA MET A 153 14.81 2.24 8.37
C MET A 153 15.69 1.15 7.74
N TYR A 154 15.83 0.01 8.42
CA TYR A 154 16.74 -1.04 7.99
C TYR A 154 16.41 -1.50 6.57
N GLY A 155 17.39 -1.42 5.66
CA GLY A 155 17.24 -1.83 4.28
C GLY A 155 16.19 -1.06 3.48
N MET A 156 15.77 0.14 3.91
CA MET A 156 14.68 0.91 3.29
C MET A 156 14.79 1.00 1.75
N PHE A 157 16.01 1.12 1.21
CA PHE A 157 16.28 1.18 -0.24
C PHE A 157 17.19 0.04 -0.73
N GLY A 158 17.31 -1.05 0.02
CA GLY A 158 18.20 -2.16 -0.36
C GLY A 158 17.77 -2.83 -1.67
N LEU A 159 18.73 -3.30 -2.46
CA LEU A 159 18.53 -3.89 -3.80
C LEU A 159 17.93 -2.96 -4.87
N ASN A 160 17.68 -1.69 -4.57
CA ASN A 160 17.34 -0.73 -5.61
C ASN A 160 18.56 -0.46 -6.49
N THR A 161 18.41 -0.64 -7.80
CA THR A 161 19.50 -0.48 -8.78
C THR A 161 19.39 0.81 -9.59
N THR A 162 18.28 1.53 -9.49
CA THR A 162 17.94 2.70 -10.31
C THR A 162 17.60 3.97 -9.53
N LEU A 163 17.47 3.86 -8.20
CA LEU A 163 17.08 4.94 -7.28
C LEU A 163 18.29 5.75 -6.79
#